data_AF-W7QJQ3-F1
#
_entry.id   AF-W7QJQ3-F1
#
_cell.length_a   1.000
_cell.length_b   1.000
_cell.length_c   1.000
_cell.angle_alpha   90.00
_cell.angle_beta   90.00
_cell.angle_gamma   90.00
#
_symmetry.space_group_name_H-M   'P 1'
#
loop_
_entity.id
_entity.type
_entity.pdbx_description
1 polymer ?
#
loop_
_entity_poly.entity_id
_entity_poly.type
_entity_poly.pdbx_seq_one_letter_code
_entity_poly.pdbx_strand_id
1 'polypeptide(L)'
;MKRHNWIIALVTLLFTCGANSNEQAMVSIDIPTPGNVALDAVKNLNLPQHLSGIKLIDNRFRIDAHTKEIVMVLFRAKGSPPVILIRPDGSKIYAPMITPEQGQWFDDANFDMIRLKDPMVGPWQAVGKIESGSKIMVLSDVKLKAEPLPEILFAGETIKLTAHLLNGGEPIDYADFSDVVKLDVTFTSTNNSNFDNFGADAEKIATFKDDGQGFDERRKDGTFTGEFKLNITPGEWQPSLFIDLALFNRELLLDPIIVEPVPFELSADKAIEPTQKHIFNIAAASELIDFSTFAFSGEIFYPNGEAEKFAMTETTEGKQSFPLFNYADGVYKIKVFAYGKNVNGRDMMIDVPEFTFNVAPLPVEIDESALIPMEQAAETVPEQQEEVQAPEGVSATMLILLVVLGNLAVLLIAFLLYWFVFRKKQPSAAAKTKRKFSFNWKFWQRDKKAAKEMELPDQQAVDKISTEADDIIDLTLPDET
;
A
#
# COMPACT_ATOMS: atom_id res chain seq x y z
N MET A 1 -27.35 -39.51 39.12
CA MET A 1 -28.56 -40.30 38.72
C MET A 1 -29.80 -39.39 38.83
N LYS A 2 -30.81 -39.56 37.95
CA LYS A 2 -32.29 -39.40 38.15
C LYS A 2 -32.81 -38.22 39.03
N ARG A 3 -33.79 -37.38 38.67
CA ARG A 3 -34.81 -37.28 37.58
C ARG A 3 -35.33 -35.81 37.54
N HIS A 4 -35.56 -35.15 36.38
CA HIS A 4 -36.83 -35.04 35.61
C HIS A 4 -38.02 -34.42 36.38
N ASN A 5 -38.54 -33.24 35.98
CA ASN A 5 -39.63 -32.95 35.00
C ASN A 5 -41.05 -33.26 35.52
N TRP A 6 -42.13 -32.51 35.22
CA TRP A 6 -42.34 -31.34 34.32
C TRP A 6 -43.02 -30.15 35.10
N ILE A 7 -44.04 -29.34 34.74
CA ILE A 7 -45.13 -29.22 33.72
C ILE A 7 -45.43 -27.71 33.45
N ILE A 8 -46.12 -27.40 32.34
CA ILE A 8 -46.35 -26.06 31.73
C ILE A 8 -47.75 -25.48 32.08
N ALA A 9 -47.87 -24.13 32.09
CA ALA A 9 -49.12 -23.42 31.78
C ALA A 9 -48.82 -22.05 31.12
N LEU A 10 -49.67 -21.60 30.19
CA LEU A 10 -49.49 -20.38 29.38
C LEU A 10 -50.83 -19.64 29.23
N VAL A 11 -50.87 -18.34 29.54
CA VAL A 11 -51.97 -17.42 29.18
C VAL A 11 -51.39 -16.03 28.88
N THR A 12 -51.76 -15.45 27.75
CA THR A 12 -51.42 -14.07 27.36
C THR A 12 -52.63 -13.17 27.58
N LEU A 13 -52.43 -11.94 28.07
CA LEU A 13 -53.41 -10.85 27.88
C LEU A 13 -52.72 -9.49 27.88
N LEU A 14 -53.03 -8.66 26.88
CA LEU A 14 -52.68 -7.24 26.84
C LEU A 14 -53.76 -6.42 27.55
N PHE A 15 -53.37 -5.38 28.29
CA PHE A 15 -54.16 -4.14 28.34
C PHE A 15 -53.30 -2.93 28.75
N THR A 16 -53.47 -1.82 28.04
CA THR A 16 -52.89 -0.50 28.31
C THR A 16 -53.91 0.40 29.02
N CYS A 17 -53.49 1.28 29.93
CA CYS A 17 -53.98 2.68 30.07
C CYS A 17 -53.37 3.38 31.32
N GLY A 18 -53.12 4.69 31.22
CA GLY A 18 -53.01 5.60 32.37
C GLY A 18 -51.57 5.92 32.85
N ALA A 19 -51.22 7.17 33.16
CA ALA A 19 -51.99 8.40 33.00
C ALA A 19 -51.11 9.67 32.87
N ASN A 20 -51.70 10.67 32.22
CA ASN A 20 -51.22 12.01 31.89
C ASN A 20 -50.45 12.79 32.97
N SER A 21 -49.59 13.70 32.51
CA SER A 21 -49.72 15.12 32.85
C SER A 21 -49.53 15.99 31.60
N ASN A 22 -50.28 17.10 31.52
CA ASN A 22 -50.22 18.06 30.42
C ASN A 22 -49.19 19.17 30.73
N GLU A 23 -48.63 19.81 29.70
CA GLU A 23 -49.04 21.18 29.32
C GLU A 23 -48.50 21.58 27.94
N GLN A 24 -49.29 22.38 27.21
CA GLN A 24 -48.86 23.06 25.99
C GLN A 24 -48.96 24.57 26.19
N ALA A 25 -47.92 25.30 25.80
CA ALA A 25 -47.96 26.74 25.56
C ALA A 25 -47.14 27.05 24.29
N MET A 26 -47.66 27.91 23.43
CA MET A 26 -47.04 28.29 22.15
C MET A 26 -46.38 29.67 22.22
N VAL A 27 -45.60 29.98 21.17
CA VAL A 27 -45.02 31.31 20.84
C VAL A 27 -43.81 31.66 21.75
N SER A 28 -42.61 31.91 21.22
CA SER A 28 -42.27 32.68 20.01
C SER A 28 -41.12 32.07 19.20
N ILE A 29 -41.05 32.41 17.91
CA ILE A 29 -39.87 32.23 17.05
C ILE A 29 -39.40 33.61 16.61
N ASP A 30 -38.37 34.14 17.27
CA ASP A 30 -37.56 35.20 16.68
C ASP A 30 -36.68 34.61 15.58
N ILE A 31 -36.58 35.31 14.44
CA ILE A 31 -35.75 34.89 13.30
C ILE A 31 -34.46 35.72 13.30
N PRO A 32 -33.32 35.18 13.79
CA PRO A 32 -32.03 35.84 13.62
C PRO A 32 -31.59 35.78 12.16
N THR A 33 -31.16 36.94 11.64
CA THR A 33 -30.63 37.12 10.28
C THR A 33 -29.40 36.22 10.04
N PRO A 34 -29.22 35.61 8.85
CA PRO A 34 -28.11 34.68 8.61
C PRO A 34 -26.73 35.36 8.70
N GLY A 35 -25.88 34.83 9.58
CA GLY A 35 -24.47 35.20 9.70
C GLY A 35 -23.73 34.33 10.73
N ASN A 36 -22.61 33.72 10.31
CA ASN A 36 -21.61 33.07 11.17
C ASN A 36 -22.07 31.89 12.06
N VAL A 37 -22.74 30.88 11.49
CA VAL A 37 -22.94 29.58 12.15
C VAL A 37 -21.65 28.74 12.08
N ALA A 38 -20.70 29.00 13.00
CA ALA A 38 -19.41 28.29 13.02
C ALA A 38 -18.72 28.24 14.42
N LEU A 39 -19.47 28.11 15.53
CA LEU A 39 -18.82 27.96 16.86
C LEU A 39 -19.54 27.07 17.91
N ASP A 40 -20.84 26.77 17.78
CA ASP A 40 -21.55 26.00 18.83
C ASP A 40 -21.43 24.48 18.73
N ALA A 41 -21.01 23.93 17.58
CA ALA A 41 -20.78 22.48 17.42
C ALA A 41 -19.71 21.92 18.38
N VAL A 42 -18.82 22.77 18.90
CA VAL A 42 -17.70 22.40 19.78
C VAL A 42 -18.14 22.19 21.24
N LYS A 43 -19.36 22.57 21.63
CA LYS A 43 -19.86 22.43 23.03
C LYS A 43 -20.25 21.01 23.43
N ASN A 44 -20.58 20.14 22.48
CA ASN A 44 -21.20 18.84 22.75
C ASN A 44 -20.23 17.64 22.66
N LEU A 45 -18.92 17.89 22.62
CA LEU A 45 -17.90 16.84 22.69
C LEU A 45 -17.79 16.30 24.14
N ASN A 46 -18.46 15.17 24.40
CA ASN A 46 -18.24 14.36 25.60
C ASN A 46 -16.86 13.69 25.51
N LEU A 47 -15.83 14.41 25.94
CA LEU A 47 -14.43 13.95 25.96
C LEU A 47 -14.22 12.91 27.09
N PRO A 48 -13.59 11.75 26.83
CA PRO A 48 -13.25 10.79 27.87
C PRO A 48 -12.20 11.38 28.82
N GLN A 49 -12.41 11.19 30.12
CA GLN A 49 -11.76 11.99 31.17
C GLN A 49 -10.28 11.65 31.44
N HIS A 50 -9.75 10.60 30.80
CA HIS A 50 -8.41 10.06 31.04
C HIS A 50 -7.35 10.55 30.01
N LEU A 51 -7.78 10.94 28.79
CA LEU A 51 -6.88 11.48 27.77
C LEU A 51 -6.44 12.91 28.13
N SER A 52 -5.30 13.03 28.80
CA SER A 52 -4.73 14.29 29.30
C SER A 52 -4.10 15.20 28.21
N GLY A 53 -4.80 15.40 27.09
CA GLY A 53 -4.52 16.52 26.19
C GLY A 53 -4.80 17.84 26.90
N ILE A 54 -3.76 18.65 27.17
CA ILE A 54 -3.96 19.93 27.85
C ILE A 54 -4.57 20.90 26.85
N LYS A 55 -5.89 21.09 26.95
CA LYS A 55 -6.60 22.15 26.23
C LYS A 55 -5.91 23.49 26.47
N LEU A 56 -5.46 24.14 25.40
CA LEU A 56 -4.90 25.49 25.50
C LEU A 56 -6.02 26.44 25.92
N ILE A 57 -5.88 27.04 27.09
CA ILE A 57 -6.74 28.13 27.55
C ILE A 57 -5.92 29.41 27.38
N ASP A 58 -6.32 30.28 26.44
CA ASP A 58 -5.58 31.49 26.05
C ASP A 58 -4.09 31.22 25.71
N ASN A 59 -3.86 30.12 24.98
CA ASN A 59 -2.55 29.57 24.64
C ASN A 59 -1.69 29.12 25.84
N ARG A 60 -2.29 28.86 27.01
CA ARG A 60 -1.62 28.37 28.22
C ARG A 60 -1.96 26.92 28.51
N PHE A 61 -1.00 26.23 29.12
CA PHE A 61 -1.07 24.82 29.50
C PHE A 61 -0.28 24.60 30.81
N ARG A 62 -0.37 23.42 31.43
CA ARG A 62 0.31 23.11 32.71
C ARG A 62 0.90 21.71 32.68
N ILE A 63 2.20 21.61 32.89
CA ILE A 63 2.94 20.33 32.98
C ILE A 63 3.00 19.87 34.44
N ASP A 64 2.89 18.56 34.66
CA ASP A 64 2.90 17.91 35.97
C ASP A 64 4.26 17.30 36.35
N ALA A 65 4.48 17.03 37.64
CA ALA A 65 5.76 16.58 38.19
C ALA A 65 6.22 15.19 37.74
N HIS A 66 5.32 14.38 37.18
CA HIS A 66 5.62 13.03 36.68
C HIS A 66 5.91 12.99 35.17
N THR A 67 5.83 14.13 34.46
CA THR A 67 6.09 14.21 33.01
C THR A 67 7.59 14.14 32.70
N LYS A 68 8.09 12.97 32.28
CA LYS A 68 9.50 12.77 31.87
C LYS A 68 9.83 13.27 30.47
N GLU A 69 8.88 13.19 29.56
CA GLU A 69 8.97 13.76 28.23
C GLU A 69 7.59 14.34 27.87
N ILE A 70 7.57 15.35 27.01
CA ILE A 70 6.36 15.89 26.40
C ILE A 70 6.63 16.17 24.93
N VAL A 71 5.79 15.64 24.04
CA VAL A 71 5.71 16.09 22.64
C VAL A 71 4.42 16.88 22.45
N MET A 72 4.57 18.12 22.01
CA MET A 72 3.49 19.06 21.71
C MET A 72 3.43 19.29 20.20
N VAL A 73 2.23 19.41 19.64
CA VAL A 73 2.03 19.89 18.26
C VAL A 73 1.16 21.15 18.31
N LEU A 74 1.55 22.18 17.57
CA LEU A 74 0.98 23.52 17.62
C LEU A 74 0.69 23.99 16.20
N PHE A 75 -0.55 23.79 15.75
CA PHE A 75 -1.01 24.33 14.47
C PHE A 75 -0.94 25.87 14.49
N ARG A 76 -0.51 26.46 13.36
CA ARG A 76 -0.37 27.90 13.21
C ARG A 76 -0.75 28.34 11.79
N ALA A 77 -1.30 29.54 11.70
CA ALA A 77 -1.73 30.13 10.43
C ALA A 77 -0.62 30.02 9.38
N LYS A 78 -0.96 29.44 8.22
CA LYS A 78 0.00 29.03 7.18
C LYS A 78 1.02 30.12 6.83
N GLY A 79 2.31 29.81 6.95
CA GLY A 79 3.42 30.73 6.69
C GLY A 79 3.63 31.81 7.76
N SER A 80 3.00 31.70 8.92
CA SER A 80 3.34 32.53 10.10
C SER A 80 4.65 32.07 10.76
N PRO A 81 5.35 32.95 11.51
CA PRO A 81 6.57 32.57 12.22
C PRO A 81 6.35 31.43 13.23
N PRO A 82 7.38 30.63 13.52
CA PRO A 82 7.33 29.62 14.58
C PRO A 82 6.88 30.17 15.92
N VAL A 83 6.18 29.32 16.67
CA VAL A 83 5.69 29.61 18.03
C VAL A 83 6.87 29.84 18.97
N ILE A 84 6.65 30.62 20.02
CA ILE A 84 7.58 30.79 21.15
C ILE A 84 6.93 30.16 22.38
N LEU A 85 7.66 29.27 23.06
CA LEU A 85 7.27 28.76 24.37
C LEU A 85 7.83 29.65 25.48
N ILE A 86 7.01 29.92 26.49
CA ILE A 86 7.35 30.61 27.72
C ILE A 86 7.24 29.59 28.86
N ARG A 87 8.34 29.43 29.60
CA ARG A 87 8.48 28.53 30.76
C ARG A 87 7.80 29.12 32.02
N PRO A 88 7.60 28.30 33.08
CA PRO A 88 7.08 28.76 34.37
C PRO A 88 7.91 29.87 35.05
N ASP A 89 9.19 30.01 34.70
CA ASP A 89 10.10 31.07 35.17
C ASP A 89 10.06 32.35 34.28
N GLY A 90 9.20 32.38 33.25
CA GLY A 90 9.10 33.48 32.28
C GLY A 90 10.18 33.47 31.19
N SER A 91 11.13 32.55 31.23
CA SER A 91 12.17 32.43 30.19
C SER A 91 11.63 31.73 28.93
N LYS A 92 12.29 31.96 27.79
CA LYS A 92 11.75 31.59 26.46
C LYS A 92 12.48 30.39 25.85
N ILE A 93 11.79 29.68 24.96
CA ILE A 93 12.33 28.66 24.05
C ILE A 93 11.66 28.87 22.68
N TYR A 94 12.44 28.75 21.60
CA TYR A 94 12.02 28.86 20.21
C TYR A 94 12.97 28.02 19.34
N ALA A 95 12.54 27.59 18.15
CA ALA A 95 13.25 26.58 17.33
C ALA A 95 14.79 26.77 17.24
N PRO A 96 15.34 27.91 16.76
CA PRO A 96 16.79 28.16 16.75
C PRO A 96 17.58 28.10 18.07
N MET A 97 16.91 28.03 19.23
CA MET A 97 17.54 28.10 20.57
C MET A 97 17.47 26.77 21.34
N ILE A 98 16.67 25.80 20.91
CA ILE A 98 16.54 24.52 21.63
C ILE A 98 17.85 23.72 21.52
N THR A 99 18.31 23.15 22.64
CA THR A 99 19.51 22.29 22.65
C THR A 99 19.13 20.80 22.68
N PRO A 100 19.97 19.87 22.18
CA PRO A 100 19.64 18.43 22.15
C PRO A 100 19.35 17.82 23.52
N GLU A 101 19.85 18.43 24.60
CA GLU A 101 19.59 18.05 25.99
C GLU A 101 18.20 18.52 26.45
N GLN A 102 17.78 19.72 26.02
CA GLN A 102 16.43 20.24 26.29
C GLN A 102 15.35 19.51 25.49
N GLY A 103 15.64 19.12 24.25
CA GLY A 103 14.62 18.58 23.37
C GLY A 103 14.95 18.64 21.88
N GLN A 104 13.90 18.65 21.06
CA GLN A 104 13.94 18.80 19.61
C GLN A 104 12.75 19.66 19.16
N TRP A 105 12.91 20.39 18.05
CA TRP A 105 11.85 21.21 17.45
C TRP A 105 11.86 20.99 15.94
N PHE A 106 10.68 20.83 15.35
CA PHE A 106 10.45 20.71 13.91
C PHE A 106 9.42 21.76 13.49
N ASP A 107 9.80 22.66 12.58
CA ASP A 107 8.99 23.79 12.14
C ASP A 107 8.50 23.61 10.68
N ASP A 108 7.21 23.28 10.52
CA ASP A 108 6.53 23.20 9.23
C ASP A 108 5.97 24.57 8.79
N ALA A 109 5.43 24.64 7.57
CA ALA A 109 4.66 25.78 7.09
C ALA A 109 3.32 26.00 7.85
N ASN A 110 2.72 24.96 8.44
CA ASN A 110 1.39 24.99 9.05
C ASN A 110 1.37 24.58 10.55
N PHE A 111 2.47 24.04 11.09
CA PHE A 111 2.56 23.65 12.50
C PHE A 111 4.00 23.73 13.05
N ASP A 112 4.13 23.78 14.38
CA ASP A 112 5.35 23.42 15.10
C ASP A 112 5.14 22.12 15.85
N MET A 113 6.13 21.23 15.84
CA MET A 113 6.19 20.06 16.71
C MET A 113 7.40 20.18 17.62
N ILE A 114 7.19 19.97 18.92
CA ILE A 114 8.16 20.33 19.96
C ILE A 114 8.22 19.21 20.99
N ARG A 115 9.36 18.53 21.06
CA ARG A 115 9.68 17.50 22.05
C ARG A 115 10.55 18.13 23.14
N LEU A 116 10.14 18.07 24.41
CA LEU A 116 10.94 18.52 25.55
C LEU A 116 11.21 17.36 26.52
N LYS A 117 12.44 17.27 27.03
CA LYS A 117 12.91 16.29 28.01
C LYS A 117 12.96 16.91 29.40
N ASP A 118 12.55 16.15 30.43
CA ASP A 118 12.43 16.61 31.83
C ASP A 118 11.92 18.07 31.96
N PRO A 119 10.74 18.39 31.36
CA PRO A 119 10.21 19.75 31.29
C PRO A 119 9.94 20.35 32.68
N MET A 120 10.14 21.67 32.79
CA MET A 120 9.83 22.41 34.02
C MET A 120 8.35 22.27 34.42
N VAL A 121 8.09 21.78 35.63
CA VAL A 121 6.76 21.62 36.21
C VAL A 121 6.08 22.98 36.38
N GLY A 122 4.78 23.07 36.08
CA GLY A 122 3.97 24.27 36.29
C GLY A 122 3.37 24.85 35.00
N PRO A 123 2.94 26.13 35.02
CA PRO A 123 2.25 26.76 33.89
C PRO A 123 3.23 27.19 32.79
N TRP A 124 2.89 26.85 31.55
CA TRP A 124 3.58 27.27 30.33
C TRP A 124 2.63 28.10 29.46
N GLN A 125 3.20 28.92 28.57
CA GLN A 125 2.44 29.65 27.56
C GLN A 125 3.09 29.53 26.18
N ALA A 126 2.30 29.16 25.18
CA ALA A 126 2.66 29.23 23.76
C ALA A 126 2.28 30.62 23.21
N VAL A 127 3.11 31.17 22.31
CA VAL A 127 2.90 32.50 21.71
C VAL A 127 3.22 32.46 20.22
N GLY A 128 2.20 32.65 19.38
CA GLY A 128 2.31 32.69 17.92
C GLY A 128 0.95 32.98 17.28
N LYS A 129 0.82 32.84 15.96
CA LYS A 129 -0.49 32.82 15.29
C LYS A 129 -1.11 31.42 15.36
N ILE A 130 -1.25 30.93 16.60
CA ILE A 130 -1.82 29.63 16.94
C ILE A 130 -3.31 29.66 16.60
N GLU A 131 -3.81 28.63 15.91
CA GLU A 131 -5.21 28.57 15.50
C GLU A 131 -6.11 28.08 16.65
N SER A 132 -7.38 28.48 16.67
CA SER A 132 -8.31 28.18 17.78
C SER A 132 -8.64 26.68 17.96
N GLY A 133 -8.27 25.83 17.00
CA GLY A 133 -8.35 24.36 17.10
C GLY A 133 -7.06 23.68 17.56
N SER A 134 -5.99 24.42 17.85
CA SER A 134 -4.67 23.81 18.13
C SER A 134 -4.67 23.00 19.43
N LYS A 135 -4.39 21.70 19.35
CA LYS A 135 -4.35 20.77 20.49
C LYS A 135 -2.92 20.47 20.95
N ILE A 136 -2.54 20.87 22.17
CA ILE A 136 -1.37 20.29 22.85
C ILE A 136 -1.74 18.87 23.29
N MET A 137 -1.24 17.89 22.54
CA MET A 137 -1.07 16.53 23.05
C MET A 137 0.01 16.54 24.14
N VAL A 138 -0.10 15.64 25.12
CA VAL A 138 0.95 15.39 26.12
C VAL A 138 1.39 13.95 25.98
N LEU A 139 2.23 13.71 24.99
CA LEU A 139 2.81 12.39 24.74
C LEU A 139 3.95 12.16 25.74
N SER A 140 3.71 11.29 26.74
CA SER A 140 4.63 11.06 27.87
C SER A 140 5.14 9.62 27.92
N ASP A 141 4.28 8.64 27.64
CA ASP A 141 4.61 7.22 27.53
C ASP A 141 3.79 6.60 26.40
N VAL A 142 4.10 7.02 25.16
CA VAL A 142 3.48 6.41 23.98
C VAL A 142 4.13 5.06 23.67
N LYS A 143 3.31 4.05 23.42
CA LYS A 143 3.68 2.72 22.96
C LYS A 143 2.85 2.37 21.73
N LEU A 144 3.50 1.82 20.71
CA LEU A 144 2.79 1.15 19.63
C LEU A 144 2.42 -0.24 20.11
N LYS A 145 1.16 -0.63 19.92
CA LYS A 145 0.67 -1.99 20.15
C LYS A 145 -0.09 -2.45 18.91
N ALA A 146 0.10 -3.71 18.55
CA ALA A 146 -0.63 -4.36 17.48
C ALA A 146 -1.33 -5.63 17.99
N GLU A 147 -2.25 -6.14 17.18
CA GLU A 147 -2.73 -7.50 17.30
C GLU A 147 -1.64 -8.48 16.80
N PRO A 148 -1.50 -9.66 17.41
CA PRO A 148 -0.52 -10.65 16.96
C PRO A 148 -0.88 -11.16 15.56
N LEU A 149 0.14 -11.38 14.74
CA LEU A 149 -0.04 -12.07 13.45
C LEU A 149 -0.44 -13.54 13.69
N PRO A 150 -1.19 -14.17 12.77
CA PRO A 150 -1.50 -15.60 12.86
C PRO A 150 -0.25 -16.50 12.94
N GLU A 151 -0.34 -17.60 13.69
CA GLU A 151 0.74 -18.58 13.86
C GLU A 151 1.08 -19.35 12.56
N ILE A 152 0.07 -19.56 11.70
CA ILE A 152 0.20 -20.20 10.39
C ILE A 152 -0.07 -19.13 9.33
N LEU A 153 0.91 -18.89 8.47
CA LEU A 153 0.92 -17.90 7.41
C LEU A 153 1.53 -18.48 6.14
N PHE A 154 0.92 -18.21 4.98
CA PHE A 154 1.44 -18.66 3.70
C PHE A 154 1.97 -17.52 2.83
N ALA A 155 3.02 -17.81 2.04
CA ALA A 155 3.41 -16.94 0.94
C ALA A 155 2.22 -16.76 -0.02
N GLY A 156 1.99 -15.52 -0.44
CA GLY A 156 0.84 -15.13 -1.26
C GLY A 156 -0.47 -14.89 -0.49
N GLU A 157 -0.51 -15.10 0.82
CA GLU A 157 -1.70 -14.87 1.65
C GLU A 157 -1.98 -13.38 1.87
N THR A 158 -3.26 -12.99 1.85
CA THR A 158 -3.73 -11.65 2.28
C THR A 158 -4.06 -11.68 3.78
N ILE A 159 -3.40 -10.82 4.55
CA ILE A 159 -3.53 -10.72 6.01
C ILE A 159 -3.98 -9.32 6.43
N LYS A 160 -4.94 -9.26 7.35
CA LYS A 160 -5.32 -8.05 8.09
C LYS A 160 -4.41 -7.86 9.30
N LEU A 161 -4.00 -6.62 9.54
CA LEU A 161 -3.25 -6.22 10.73
C LEU A 161 -3.86 -4.93 11.31
N THR A 162 -4.06 -4.94 12.62
CA THR A 162 -4.63 -3.83 13.39
C THR A 162 -3.60 -3.33 14.40
N ALA A 163 -3.36 -2.03 14.46
CA ALA A 163 -2.42 -1.44 15.41
C ALA A 163 -2.85 -0.05 15.89
N HIS A 164 -2.45 0.32 17.11
CA HIS A 164 -2.85 1.57 17.75
C HIS A 164 -1.72 2.13 18.62
N LEU A 165 -1.67 3.46 18.72
CA LEU A 165 -0.78 4.17 19.63
C LEU A 165 -1.49 4.35 20.98
N LEU A 166 -0.92 3.79 22.04
CA LEU A 166 -1.36 3.97 23.43
C LEU A 166 -0.52 5.04 24.12
N ASN A 167 -1.08 6.01 24.84
CA ASN A 167 -0.35 6.87 25.78
C ASN A 167 -0.71 6.47 27.21
N GLY A 168 0.27 6.08 28.03
CA GLY A 168 0.03 5.64 29.41
C GLY A 168 -0.82 4.36 29.57
N GLY A 169 -1.17 3.70 28.46
CA GLY A 169 -2.02 2.50 28.40
C GLY A 169 -3.33 2.68 27.63
N GLU A 170 -3.72 3.90 27.27
CA GLU A 170 -5.00 4.22 26.64
C GLU A 170 -4.83 4.70 25.18
N PRO A 171 -5.71 4.34 24.23
CA PRO A 171 -5.59 4.78 22.83
C PRO A 171 -5.59 6.29 22.68
N ILE A 172 -4.67 6.80 21.86
CA ILE A 172 -4.58 8.23 21.55
C ILE A 172 -5.65 8.59 20.51
N ASP A 173 -6.52 9.56 20.82
CA ASP A 173 -7.25 10.32 19.79
C ASP A 173 -6.24 11.20 19.02
N TYR A 174 -5.95 10.80 17.78
CA TYR A 174 -5.13 11.56 16.84
C TYR A 174 -5.89 11.97 15.56
N ALA A 175 -7.22 12.16 15.66
CA ALA A 175 -8.09 12.51 14.53
C ALA A 175 -7.60 13.74 13.72
N ASP A 176 -7.06 14.77 14.38
CA ASP A 176 -6.54 15.98 13.73
C ASP A 176 -5.11 15.82 13.15
N PHE A 177 -4.48 14.66 13.36
CA PHE A 177 -3.08 14.38 12.97
C PHE A 177 -2.93 13.20 12.02
N SER A 178 -3.94 12.34 11.85
CA SER A 178 -3.81 11.11 11.05
C SER A 178 -3.34 11.33 9.61
N ASP A 179 -3.59 12.51 9.02
CA ASP A 179 -3.17 12.87 7.66
C ASP A 179 -1.63 12.96 7.50
N VAL A 180 -0.88 13.08 8.61
CA VAL A 180 0.58 13.05 8.63
C VAL A 180 1.18 11.77 9.23
N VAL A 181 0.39 10.94 9.91
CA VAL A 181 0.89 9.68 10.51
C VAL A 181 0.86 8.55 9.49
N LYS A 182 1.89 7.70 9.51
CA LYS A 182 1.94 6.46 8.74
C LYS A 182 2.48 5.35 9.63
N LEU A 183 1.91 4.16 9.48
CA LEU A 183 2.44 2.91 10.02
C LEU A 183 3.03 2.10 8.88
N ASP A 184 4.35 1.95 8.87
CA ASP A 184 5.07 1.07 7.95
C ASP A 184 5.25 -0.31 8.58
N VAL A 185 5.02 -1.36 7.78
CA VAL A 185 5.20 -2.76 8.19
C VAL A 185 6.34 -3.36 7.37
N THR A 186 7.39 -3.83 8.04
CA THR A 186 8.60 -4.38 7.41
C THR A 186 8.90 -5.76 7.98
N PHE A 187 9.25 -6.70 7.11
CA PHE A 187 9.67 -8.04 7.50
C PHE A 187 11.18 -8.16 7.21
N THR A 188 11.97 -8.53 8.21
CA THR A 188 13.42 -8.72 8.07
C THR A 188 13.76 -10.20 8.21
N SER A 189 14.56 -10.77 7.31
CA SER A 189 15.00 -12.17 7.45
C SER A 189 15.80 -12.35 8.73
N THR A 190 15.51 -13.40 9.50
CA THR A 190 16.35 -13.78 10.68
C THR A 190 17.75 -14.22 10.26
N ASN A 191 18.00 -14.41 8.97
CA ASN A 191 19.24 -14.96 8.40
C ASN A 191 19.60 -16.35 8.97
N ASN A 192 18.56 -17.13 9.26
CA ASN A 192 18.64 -18.53 9.67
C ASN A 192 18.83 -19.44 8.45
N SER A 193 19.97 -20.12 8.36
CA SER A 193 20.39 -20.89 7.15
C SER A 193 19.60 -22.19 6.90
N ASN A 194 18.53 -22.44 7.66
CA ASN A 194 17.63 -23.57 7.48
C ASN A 194 16.38 -23.21 6.66
N PHE A 195 16.23 -21.95 6.26
CA PHE A 195 15.06 -21.42 5.53
C PHE A 195 15.47 -20.74 4.22
N ASP A 196 14.56 -20.73 3.24
CA ASP A 196 14.81 -20.23 1.88
C ASP A 196 15.06 -18.71 1.82
N ASN A 197 14.63 -17.96 2.83
CA ASN A 197 14.90 -16.52 2.96
C ASN A 197 16.27 -16.18 3.58
N PHE A 198 17.19 -17.14 3.70
CA PHE A 198 18.56 -16.88 4.17
C PHE A 198 19.29 -15.88 3.25
N GLY A 199 19.77 -14.77 3.82
CA GLY A 199 20.42 -13.70 3.06
C GLY A 199 19.46 -12.78 2.29
N ALA A 200 18.15 -12.89 2.50
CA ALA A 200 17.17 -11.94 1.96
C ALA A 200 17.27 -10.58 2.67
N ASP A 201 17.13 -9.50 1.89
CA ASP A 201 17.01 -8.14 2.41
C ASP A 201 15.71 -7.93 3.22
N ALA A 202 15.64 -6.84 3.99
CA ALA A 202 14.42 -6.45 4.68
C ALA A 202 13.39 -5.91 3.68
N GLU A 203 12.19 -6.49 3.67
CA GLU A 203 11.12 -6.14 2.72
C GLU A 203 10.01 -5.36 3.42
N LYS A 204 9.66 -4.19 2.84
CA LYS A 204 8.57 -3.34 3.35
C LYS A 204 7.25 -3.78 2.72
N ILE A 205 6.41 -4.44 3.50
CA ILE A 205 5.21 -5.12 3.02
C ILE A 205 4.00 -4.18 2.91
N ALA A 206 3.89 -3.20 3.83
CA ALA A 206 2.75 -2.29 3.85
C ALA A 206 3.08 -0.88 4.40
N THR A 207 2.19 0.06 4.08
CA THR A 207 2.05 1.36 4.75
C THR A 207 0.56 1.61 4.99
N PHE A 208 0.14 1.74 6.25
CA PHE A 208 -1.23 2.09 6.64
C PHE A 208 -1.35 3.56 7.05
N LYS A 209 -2.59 4.06 7.00
CA LYS A 209 -3.03 5.38 7.48
C LYS A 209 -4.40 5.24 8.13
N ASP A 210 -4.72 6.19 9.00
CA ASP A 210 -6.04 6.33 9.65
C ASP A 210 -6.82 7.43 8.90
N ASP A 211 -7.21 7.15 7.66
CA ASP A 211 -7.88 8.09 6.74
C ASP A 211 -9.19 7.57 6.12
N GLY A 212 -9.59 6.34 6.46
CA GLY A 212 -10.80 5.64 6.00
C GLY A 212 -10.83 5.33 4.51
N GLN A 213 -9.67 5.09 3.91
CA GLN A 213 -9.53 4.66 2.51
C GLN A 213 -8.87 3.29 2.42
N GLY A 214 -9.21 2.54 1.37
CA GLY A 214 -8.71 1.17 1.18
C GLY A 214 -9.30 0.22 2.21
N PHE A 215 -8.46 -0.29 3.11
CA PHE A 215 -8.79 -1.31 4.12
C PHE A 215 -8.89 -0.76 5.56
N ASP A 216 -8.88 0.57 5.71
CA ASP A 216 -9.10 1.22 7.01
C ASP A 216 -10.60 1.30 7.34
N GLU A 217 -11.02 0.71 8.46
CA GLU A 217 -12.43 0.58 8.85
C GLU A 217 -13.11 1.92 9.17
N ARG A 218 -12.39 2.86 9.79
CA ARG A 218 -12.95 4.12 10.28
C ARG A 218 -11.92 5.24 10.22
N ARG A 219 -12.15 6.19 9.31
CA ARG A 219 -11.38 7.44 9.25
C ARG A 219 -11.31 8.13 10.61
N LYS A 220 -10.08 8.41 11.03
CA LYS A 220 -9.72 9.28 12.16
C LYS A 220 -10.17 8.73 13.52
N ASP A 221 -10.11 7.40 13.71
CA ASP A 221 -10.58 6.73 14.94
C ASP A 221 -9.47 6.38 15.96
N GLY A 222 -8.20 6.51 15.58
CA GLY A 222 -7.07 6.16 16.43
C GLY A 222 -6.50 4.74 16.20
N THR A 223 -7.05 4.00 15.23
CA THR A 223 -6.61 2.65 14.85
C THR A 223 -6.08 2.61 13.42
N PHE A 224 -4.83 2.19 13.23
CA PHE A 224 -4.33 1.79 11.91
C PHE A 224 -4.84 0.40 11.58
N THR A 225 -5.81 0.32 10.67
CA THR A 225 -6.32 -0.95 10.14
C THR A 225 -5.90 -1.09 8.67
N GLY A 226 -5.46 -2.28 8.26
CA GLY A 226 -5.21 -2.52 6.85
C GLY A 226 -4.94 -4.00 6.51
N GLU A 227 -5.09 -4.31 5.23
CA GLU A 227 -4.80 -5.63 4.66
C GLU A 227 -3.61 -5.55 3.71
N PHE A 228 -2.81 -6.62 3.66
CA PHE A 228 -1.63 -6.73 2.81
C PHE A 228 -1.39 -8.16 2.33
N LYS A 229 -0.86 -8.33 1.13
CA LYS A 229 -0.43 -9.64 0.61
C LYS A 229 1.02 -9.92 1.04
N LEU A 230 1.28 -11.07 1.64
CA LEU A 230 2.64 -11.57 1.91
C LEU A 230 3.30 -12.09 0.62
N ASN A 231 3.63 -11.19 -0.29
CA ASN A 231 4.28 -11.52 -1.56
C ASN A 231 5.80 -11.70 -1.41
N ILE A 232 6.22 -12.47 -0.40
CA ILE A 232 7.62 -12.61 0.04
C ILE A 232 8.10 -14.07 -0.05
N THR A 233 9.42 -14.27 -0.04
CA THR A 233 10.02 -15.62 -0.01
C THR A 233 9.64 -16.36 1.28
N PRO A 234 9.25 -17.65 1.23
CA PRO A 234 9.04 -18.48 2.41
C PRO A 234 10.26 -18.52 3.34
N GLY A 235 10.02 -18.69 4.64
CA GLY A 235 11.06 -18.79 5.66
C GLY A 235 10.74 -18.05 6.96
N GLU A 236 11.76 -17.89 7.80
CA GLU A 236 11.64 -17.30 9.13
C GLU A 236 11.89 -15.78 9.08
N TRP A 237 10.86 -15.00 9.37
CA TRP A 237 10.87 -13.53 9.29
C TRP A 237 10.65 -12.90 10.66
N GLN A 238 11.36 -11.81 10.91
CA GLN A 238 11.20 -10.91 12.04
C GLN A 238 10.35 -9.70 11.60
N PRO A 239 9.08 -9.59 12.01
CA PRO A 239 8.26 -8.42 11.67
C PRO A 239 8.63 -7.23 12.56
N SER A 240 8.61 -6.04 11.97
CA SER A 240 8.68 -4.75 12.65
C SER A 240 7.60 -3.81 12.13
N LEU A 241 6.96 -3.11 13.07
CA LEU A 241 5.98 -2.06 12.81
C LEU A 241 6.60 -0.73 13.21
N PHE A 242 6.71 0.21 12.27
CA PHE A 242 7.37 1.49 12.46
C PHE A 242 6.42 2.66 12.16
N ILE A 243 6.24 3.55 13.13
CA ILE A 243 5.53 4.82 12.96
C ILE A 243 6.51 5.98 13.00
N ASP A 244 6.42 6.85 11.98
CA ASP A 244 7.16 8.10 11.87
C ASP A 244 6.26 9.29 12.24
N LEU A 245 6.62 10.01 13.30
CA LEU A 245 6.07 11.35 13.62
C LEU A 245 7.19 12.39 13.65
N ALA A 246 8.22 12.26 12.80
CA ALA A 246 9.39 13.12 12.59
C ALA A 246 10.28 13.44 13.82
N LEU A 247 9.72 13.95 14.91
CA LEU A 247 10.40 14.06 16.22
C LEU A 247 10.19 12.84 17.11
N PHE A 248 9.24 11.96 16.76
CA PHE A 248 8.78 10.90 17.64
C PHE A 248 8.48 9.62 16.87
N ASN A 249 9.45 8.71 16.84
CA ASN A 249 9.30 7.46 16.12
C ASN A 249 8.97 6.34 17.09
N ARG A 250 8.17 5.37 16.65
CA ARG A 250 7.84 4.18 17.44
C ARG A 250 7.98 2.92 16.60
N GLU A 251 8.87 2.06 17.06
CA GLU A 251 9.08 0.73 16.52
C GLU A 251 8.52 -0.29 17.51
N LEU A 252 7.78 -1.27 16.98
CA LEU A 252 7.35 -2.47 17.68
C LEU A 252 7.89 -3.66 16.89
N LEU A 253 8.88 -4.35 17.46
CA LEU A 253 9.27 -5.68 17.00
C LEU A 253 8.23 -6.68 17.54
N LEU A 254 7.73 -7.56 16.68
CA LEU A 254 6.94 -8.72 17.09
C LEU A 254 7.87 -9.91 17.39
N ASP A 255 7.33 -11.07 17.76
CA ASP A 255 8.11 -12.30 17.78
C ASP A 255 8.37 -12.80 16.33
N PRO A 256 9.45 -13.56 16.08
CA PRO A 256 9.68 -14.19 14.77
C PRO A 256 8.54 -15.14 14.36
N ILE A 257 8.21 -15.14 13.07
CA ILE A 257 7.17 -15.98 12.48
C ILE A 257 7.71 -16.73 11.26
N ILE A 258 7.13 -17.90 10.98
CA ILE A 258 7.43 -18.68 9.78
C ILE A 258 6.35 -18.38 8.74
N VAL A 259 6.78 -18.03 7.52
CA VAL A 259 5.93 -17.91 6.34
C VAL A 259 6.16 -19.14 5.49
N GLU A 260 5.16 -20.02 5.45
CA GLU A 260 5.19 -21.30 4.77
C GLU A 260 5.07 -21.13 3.23
N PRO A 261 5.60 -22.08 2.43
CA PRO A 261 5.39 -22.07 0.99
C PRO A 261 3.90 -22.26 0.64
N VAL A 262 3.50 -21.76 -0.53
CA VAL A 262 2.12 -21.81 -1.04
C VAL A 262 1.59 -23.25 -0.93
N PRO A 263 0.45 -23.51 -0.25
CA PRO A 263 0.07 -24.86 0.19
C PRO A 263 -0.59 -25.71 -0.91
N PHE A 264 -0.32 -25.41 -2.19
CA PHE A 264 -0.93 -26.06 -3.34
C PHE A 264 0.13 -26.49 -4.37
N GLU A 265 0.05 -27.74 -4.82
CA GLU A 265 0.79 -28.20 -5.99
C GLU A 265 -0.08 -28.00 -7.25
N LEU A 266 0.47 -27.29 -8.23
CA LEU A 266 -0.19 -27.02 -9.51
C LEU A 266 0.47 -27.82 -10.63
N SER A 267 -0.35 -28.55 -11.41
CA SER A 267 0.11 -29.33 -12.56
C SER A 267 -0.91 -29.31 -13.70
N ALA A 268 -0.51 -29.72 -14.90
CA ALA A 268 -1.41 -29.84 -16.05
C ALA A 268 -1.08 -31.07 -16.90
N ASP A 269 -2.06 -31.96 -17.05
CA ASP A 269 -2.01 -33.09 -17.98
C ASP A 269 -2.37 -32.57 -19.37
N LYS A 270 -1.44 -32.71 -20.32
CA LYS A 270 -1.60 -32.14 -21.67
C LYS A 270 -2.37 -33.08 -22.58
N ALA A 271 -3.30 -32.53 -23.35
CA ALA A 271 -3.97 -33.22 -24.44
C ALA A 271 -2.95 -33.75 -25.47
N ILE A 272 -3.15 -34.98 -25.94
CA ILE A 272 -2.32 -35.60 -26.98
C ILE A 272 -2.96 -35.39 -28.37
N GLU A 273 -4.29 -35.42 -28.42
CA GLU A 273 -5.07 -35.19 -29.65
C GLU A 273 -5.64 -33.75 -29.68
N PRO A 274 -5.79 -33.11 -30.85
CA PRO A 274 -6.41 -31.79 -30.97
C PRO A 274 -7.84 -31.70 -30.41
N THR A 275 -8.57 -32.82 -30.42
CA THR A 275 -9.94 -32.93 -29.89
C THR A 275 -10.03 -33.16 -28.39
N GLN A 276 -8.90 -33.41 -27.71
CA GLN A 276 -8.85 -33.58 -26.26
C GLN A 276 -8.65 -32.24 -25.55
N LYS A 277 -9.21 -32.12 -24.34
CA LYS A 277 -8.97 -31.01 -23.42
C LYS A 277 -7.72 -31.28 -22.57
N HIS A 278 -6.98 -30.22 -22.22
CA HIS A 278 -5.94 -30.33 -21.17
C HIS A 278 -6.64 -30.38 -19.80
N ILE A 279 -6.03 -31.04 -18.81
CA ILE A 279 -6.58 -31.11 -17.45
C ILE A 279 -5.64 -30.36 -16.51
N PHE A 280 -6.07 -29.19 -16.04
CA PHE A 280 -5.41 -28.49 -14.94
C PHE A 280 -5.73 -29.19 -13.62
N ASN A 281 -4.75 -29.26 -12.73
CA ASN A 281 -4.80 -29.98 -11.47
C ASN A 281 -4.32 -29.08 -10.33
N ILE A 282 -5.09 -29.06 -9.24
CA ILE A 282 -4.71 -28.44 -7.96
C ILE A 282 -4.72 -29.55 -6.91
N ALA A 283 -3.63 -29.73 -6.17
CA ALA A 283 -3.54 -30.68 -5.06
C ALA A 283 -3.05 -30.00 -3.77
N ALA A 284 -3.37 -30.57 -2.61
CA ALA A 284 -2.85 -30.10 -1.33
C ALA A 284 -1.35 -30.41 -1.19
N ALA A 285 -0.53 -29.40 -0.91
CA ALA A 285 0.92 -29.53 -0.68
C ALA A 285 1.34 -29.31 0.78
N SER A 286 0.39 -29.02 1.69
CA SER A 286 0.65 -28.81 3.12
C SER A 286 -0.44 -29.45 3.98
N GLU A 287 -0.05 -30.07 5.09
CA GLU A 287 -0.97 -30.58 6.12
C GLU A 287 -1.54 -29.46 7.02
N LEU A 288 -1.08 -28.22 6.88
CA LEU A 288 -1.52 -27.07 7.67
C LEU A 288 -2.82 -26.41 7.14
N ILE A 289 -3.35 -26.88 6.00
CA ILE A 289 -4.64 -26.45 5.43
C ILE A 289 -5.71 -27.53 5.49
N ASP A 290 -6.96 -27.13 5.71
CA ASP A 290 -8.11 -28.00 5.44
C ASP A 290 -8.52 -27.82 3.97
N PHE A 291 -7.85 -28.56 3.09
CA PHE A 291 -8.09 -28.50 1.63
C PHE A 291 -9.57 -28.69 1.26
N SER A 292 -10.34 -29.46 2.04
CA SER A 292 -11.77 -29.69 1.77
C SER A 292 -12.62 -28.41 1.83
N THR A 293 -12.16 -27.40 2.56
CA THR A 293 -12.83 -26.09 2.68
C THR A 293 -12.49 -25.10 1.57
N PHE A 294 -11.52 -25.41 0.70
CA PHE A 294 -11.07 -24.45 -0.29
C PHE A 294 -11.99 -24.38 -1.51
N ALA A 295 -12.38 -23.15 -1.84
CA ALA A 295 -12.87 -22.75 -3.15
C ALA A 295 -11.74 -22.05 -3.92
N PHE A 296 -11.65 -22.32 -5.22
CA PHE A 296 -10.66 -21.72 -6.11
C PHE A 296 -11.39 -20.90 -7.18
N SER A 297 -10.89 -19.70 -7.48
CA SER A 297 -11.34 -18.92 -8.63
C SER A 297 -10.15 -18.30 -9.37
N GLY A 298 -10.34 -17.86 -10.60
CA GLY A 298 -9.21 -17.37 -11.37
C GLY A 298 -9.51 -17.04 -12.82
N GLU A 299 -8.42 -16.82 -13.56
CA GLU A 299 -8.44 -16.43 -14.97
C GLU A 299 -7.37 -17.22 -15.72
N ILE A 300 -7.81 -17.90 -16.78
CA ILE A 300 -7.01 -18.70 -17.71
C ILE A 300 -6.80 -17.84 -18.95
N PHE A 301 -5.54 -17.66 -19.37
CA PHE A 301 -5.18 -17.02 -20.63
C PHE A 301 -4.69 -18.09 -21.61
N TYR A 302 -5.39 -18.19 -22.73
CA TYR A 302 -5.13 -19.16 -23.78
C TYR A 302 -4.14 -18.61 -24.83
N PRO A 303 -3.40 -19.47 -25.58
CA PRO A 303 -2.41 -19.00 -26.56
C PRO A 303 -3.00 -18.20 -27.73
N ASN A 304 -4.31 -18.33 -28.00
CA ASN A 304 -5.05 -17.53 -28.98
C ASN A 304 -5.33 -16.08 -28.51
N GLY A 305 -5.01 -15.74 -27.26
CA GLY A 305 -5.31 -14.44 -26.63
C GLY A 305 -6.67 -14.35 -25.95
N GLU A 306 -7.45 -15.43 -25.90
CA GLU A 306 -8.71 -15.53 -25.17
C GLU A 306 -8.48 -15.67 -23.66
N ALA A 307 -9.42 -15.17 -22.86
CA ALA A 307 -9.38 -15.27 -21.41
C ALA A 307 -10.70 -15.86 -20.87
N GLU A 308 -10.61 -16.93 -20.08
CA GLU A 308 -11.74 -17.61 -19.45
C GLU A 308 -11.63 -17.50 -17.93
N LYS A 309 -12.73 -17.15 -17.26
CA LYS A 309 -12.80 -17.09 -15.79
C LYS A 309 -13.43 -18.36 -15.25
N PHE A 310 -12.81 -18.94 -14.23
CA PHE A 310 -13.31 -20.13 -13.55
C PHE A 310 -13.58 -19.87 -12.07
N ALA A 311 -14.50 -20.65 -11.51
CA ALA A 311 -14.78 -20.72 -10.08
C ALA A 311 -15.17 -22.16 -9.72
N MET A 312 -14.65 -22.68 -8.62
CA MET A 312 -14.74 -24.09 -8.22
C MET A 312 -14.93 -24.15 -6.70
N THR A 313 -16.02 -24.80 -6.25
CA THR A 313 -16.40 -24.89 -4.82
C THR A 313 -16.55 -26.33 -4.32
N GLU A 314 -16.42 -27.32 -5.21
CA GLU A 314 -16.60 -28.74 -4.90
C GLU A 314 -15.23 -29.43 -4.84
N THR A 315 -14.65 -29.53 -3.64
CA THR A 315 -13.32 -30.11 -3.46
C THR A 315 -13.42 -31.60 -3.11
N THR A 316 -12.73 -32.43 -3.89
CA THR A 316 -12.58 -33.88 -3.66
C THR A 316 -11.31 -34.12 -2.82
N GLU A 317 -11.23 -35.26 -2.11
CA GLU A 317 -10.14 -35.59 -1.18
C GLU A 317 -8.74 -35.33 -1.76
N GLY A 318 -8.08 -34.27 -1.29
CA GLY A 318 -6.69 -33.91 -1.60
C GLY A 318 -6.40 -33.39 -3.01
N LYS A 319 -7.31 -33.52 -3.99
CA LYS A 319 -7.11 -33.06 -5.38
C LYS A 319 -8.41 -32.53 -6.03
N GLN A 320 -8.26 -31.48 -6.83
CA GLN A 320 -9.29 -30.94 -7.73
C GLN A 320 -8.74 -30.87 -9.16
N SER A 321 -9.63 -30.88 -10.17
CA SER A 321 -9.23 -30.92 -11.59
C SER A 321 -10.19 -30.12 -12.47
N PHE A 322 -9.67 -29.40 -13.48
CA PHE A 322 -10.44 -28.52 -14.37
C PHE A 322 -10.07 -28.73 -15.85
N PRO A 323 -11.04 -28.97 -16.76
CA PRO A 323 -10.77 -29.28 -18.16
C PRO A 323 -10.70 -28.02 -19.06
N LEU A 324 -9.47 -27.60 -19.38
CA LEU A 324 -9.13 -26.46 -20.25
C LEU A 324 -9.40 -26.76 -21.72
N PHE A 325 -9.83 -25.77 -22.51
CA PHE A 325 -9.92 -25.91 -23.96
C PHE A 325 -8.54 -25.97 -24.62
N ASN A 326 -8.37 -26.85 -25.62
CA ASN A 326 -7.13 -26.96 -26.40
C ASN A 326 -7.25 -26.12 -27.68
N TYR A 327 -7.22 -24.80 -27.55
CA TYR A 327 -7.49 -23.90 -28.68
C TYR A 327 -6.32 -23.75 -29.67
N ALA A 328 -5.09 -23.84 -29.17
CA ALA A 328 -3.87 -23.63 -29.97
C ALA A 328 -2.64 -24.16 -29.23
N ASP A 329 -1.55 -24.33 -29.99
CA ASP A 329 -0.21 -24.53 -29.45
C ASP A 329 0.34 -23.25 -28.81
N GLY A 330 1.30 -23.39 -27.90
CA GLY A 330 1.94 -22.28 -27.20
C GLY A 330 1.68 -22.26 -25.69
N VAL A 331 1.85 -21.08 -25.09
CA VAL A 331 1.88 -20.91 -23.62
C VAL A 331 0.50 -20.59 -23.08
N TYR A 332 0.00 -21.49 -22.23
CA TYR A 332 -1.17 -21.30 -21.38
C TYR A 332 -0.71 -20.68 -20.06
N LYS A 333 -1.48 -19.72 -19.53
CA LYS A 333 -1.22 -19.09 -18.22
C LYS A 333 -2.48 -19.19 -17.35
N ILE A 334 -2.32 -19.48 -16.06
CA ILE A 334 -3.43 -19.61 -15.12
C ILE A 334 -3.09 -18.83 -13.85
N LYS A 335 -3.97 -17.92 -13.46
CA LYS A 335 -3.95 -17.24 -12.16
C LYS A 335 -5.01 -17.85 -11.27
N VAL A 336 -4.66 -18.11 -10.00
CA VAL A 336 -5.56 -18.79 -9.05
C VAL A 336 -5.60 -18.03 -7.73
N PHE A 337 -6.80 -17.69 -7.29
CA PHE A 337 -7.10 -17.22 -5.95
C PHE A 337 -7.78 -18.34 -5.18
N ALA A 338 -7.19 -18.76 -4.07
CA ALA A 338 -7.69 -19.82 -3.20
C ALA A 338 -8.29 -19.21 -1.93
N TYR A 339 -9.50 -19.64 -1.56
CA TYR A 339 -10.26 -19.14 -0.40
C TYR A 339 -10.69 -20.34 0.44
N GLY A 340 -10.23 -20.44 1.68
CA GLY A 340 -10.53 -21.60 2.54
C GLY A 340 -10.03 -21.42 3.96
N LYS A 341 -9.83 -22.52 4.69
CA LYS A 341 -9.44 -22.52 6.10
C LYS A 341 -8.14 -23.29 6.37
N ASN A 342 -7.36 -22.81 7.33
CA ASN A 342 -6.29 -23.61 7.93
C ASN A 342 -6.83 -24.66 8.90
N VAL A 343 -5.95 -25.57 9.38
CA VAL A 343 -6.31 -26.59 10.39
C VAL A 343 -6.86 -26.02 11.72
N ASN A 344 -6.61 -24.75 12.01
CA ASN A 344 -7.15 -24.05 13.18
C ASN A 344 -8.51 -23.38 12.89
N GLY A 345 -9.10 -23.58 11.71
CA GLY A 345 -10.39 -23.04 11.27
C GLY A 345 -10.38 -21.57 10.84
N ARG A 346 -9.21 -20.91 10.82
CA ARG A 346 -9.03 -19.52 10.40
C ARG A 346 -9.20 -19.41 8.89
N ASP A 347 -10.06 -18.50 8.45
CA ASP A 347 -10.22 -18.14 7.05
C ASP A 347 -8.96 -17.50 6.46
N MET A 348 -8.67 -17.81 5.20
CA MET A 348 -7.50 -17.35 4.47
C MET A 348 -7.79 -17.20 2.97
N MET A 349 -7.22 -16.15 2.38
CA MET A 349 -7.23 -15.86 0.94
C MET A 349 -5.78 -15.88 0.47
N ILE A 350 -5.46 -16.75 -0.50
CA ILE A 350 -4.10 -16.92 -1.05
C ILE A 350 -4.14 -16.65 -2.56
N ASP A 351 -3.36 -15.66 -3.00
CA ASP A 351 -3.13 -15.33 -4.41
C ASP A 351 -1.88 -16.10 -4.91
N VAL A 352 -2.15 -17.22 -5.57
CA VAL A 352 -1.20 -18.27 -5.95
C VAL A 352 -0.38 -17.85 -7.18
N PRO A 353 0.95 -18.09 -7.21
CA PRO A 353 1.81 -17.73 -8.33
C PRO A 353 1.28 -18.20 -9.70
N GLU A 354 1.45 -17.36 -10.73
CA GLU A 354 0.97 -17.64 -12.09
C GLU A 354 1.55 -18.94 -12.64
N PHE A 355 0.71 -19.97 -12.75
CA PHE A 355 1.09 -21.25 -13.32
C PHE A 355 1.10 -21.16 -14.85
N THR A 356 2.16 -21.68 -15.48
CA THR A 356 2.28 -21.64 -16.95
C THR A 356 2.74 -22.99 -17.49
N PHE A 357 2.17 -23.39 -18.63
CA PHE A 357 2.64 -24.57 -19.35
C PHE A 357 2.63 -24.32 -20.86
N ASN A 358 3.61 -24.90 -21.56
CA ASN A 358 3.73 -24.81 -23.01
C ASN A 358 3.23 -26.09 -23.68
N VAL A 359 2.38 -25.95 -24.68
CA VAL A 359 1.98 -27.01 -25.62
C VAL A 359 2.83 -26.83 -26.88
N ALA A 360 3.61 -27.84 -27.24
CA ALA A 360 4.41 -27.81 -28.46
C ALA A 360 3.53 -28.18 -29.66
N PRO A 361 3.72 -27.54 -30.83
CA PRO A 361 3.00 -27.91 -32.03
C PRO A 361 3.25 -29.37 -32.39
N LEU A 362 2.18 -30.06 -32.78
CA LEU A 362 2.28 -31.44 -33.23
C LEU A 362 3.29 -31.54 -34.38
N PRO A 363 4.19 -32.54 -34.37
CA PRO A 363 5.10 -32.75 -35.48
C PRO A 363 4.29 -33.00 -36.75
N VAL A 364 4.50 -32.18 -37.78
CA VAL A 364 3.87 -32.39 -39.08
C VAL A 364 4.39 -33.71 -39.62
N GLU A 365 3.51 -34.71 -39.76
CA GLU A 365 3.81 -35.91 -40.52
C GLU A 365 4.01 -35.50 -41.98
N ILE A 366 5.28 -35.35 -42.37
CA ILE A 366 5.65 -35.17 -43.77
C ILE A 366 5.37 -36.49 -44.47
N ASP A 367 4.27 -36.53 -45.22
CA ASP A 367 3.92 -37.68 -46.04
C ASP A 367 4.99 -37.92 -47.11
N GLU A 368 5.90 -38.86 -46.85
CA GLU A 368 6.93 -39.26 -47.82
C GLU A 368 6.32 -39.82 -49.12
N SER A 369 5.05 -40.23 -49.15
CA SER A 369 4.37 -40.63 -50.38
C SER A 369 3.90 -39.44 -51.23
N ALA A 370 3.83 -38.24 -50.66
CA ALA A 370 3.69 -36.99 -51.42
C ALA A 370 5.00 -36.57 -52.11
N LEU A 371 6.16 -37.11 -51.70
CA LEU A 371 7.44 -36.97 -52.40
C LEU A 371 7.53 -37.94 -53.59
N ILE A 372 6.53 -37.91 -54.47
CA ILE A 372 6.57 -38.64 -55.75
C ILE A 372 7.79 -38.11 -56.55
N PRO A 373 8.73 -38.97 -56.98
CA PRO A 373 9.87 -38.53 -57.78
C PRO A 373 9.40 -37.89 -59.10
N MET A 374 9.57 -36.57 -59.23
CA MET A 374 9.23 -35.81 -60.44
C MET A 374 10.29 -35.99 -61.55
N GLU A 375 10.82 -37.20 -61.65
CA GLU A 375 12.08 -37.56 -62.31
C GLU A 375 11.89 -37.95 -63.79
N GLN A 376 10.63 -38.12 -64.24
CA GLN A 376 10.28 -38.47 -65.62
C GLN A 376 9.78 -37.28 -66.48
N ALA A 377 9.93 -36.05 -65.99
CA ALA A 377 9.59 -34.82 -66.73
C ALA A 377 10.82 -33.98 -67.13
N ALA A 378 12.03 -34.39 -66.71
CA ALA A 378 13.27 -33.62 -66.92
C ALA A 378 14.11 -34.06 -68.13
N GLU A 379 13.77 -35.17 -68.80
CA GLU A 379 14.47 -35.62 -70.02
C GLU A 379 14.07 -34.80 -71.27
N THR A 380 14.24 -33.47 -71.27
CA THR A 380 14.35 -32.68 -72.52
C THR A 380 14.91 -31.26 -72.32
N VAL A 381 16.17 -31.05 -72.75
CA VAL A 381 16.79 -29.76 -73.17
C VAL A 381 17.00 -28.68 -72.08
N PRO A 382 18.13 -27.95 -72.05
CA PRO A 382 19.54 -28.36 -72.22
C PRO A 382 20.39 -27.96 -71.00
N GLU A 383 21.69 -28.29 -70.99
CA GLU A 383 22.64 -27.73 -70.03
C GLU A 383 22.97 -26.26 -70.37
N GLN A 384 22.32 -25.31 -69.69
CA GLN A 384 22.73 -23.90 -69.66
C GLN A 384 22.79 -23.39 -68.21
N GLN A 385 23.90 -22.73 -67.89
CA GLN A 385 24.18 -22.21 -66.56
C GLN A 385 23.48 -20.87 -66.34
N GLU A 386 22.46 -20.83 -65.47
CA GLU A 386 22.02 -19.58 -64.83
C GLU A 386 22.59 -19.50 -63.41
N GLU A 387 23.25 -18.38 -63.12
CA GLU A 387 24.05 -18.16 -61.91
C GLU A 387 23.16 -17.73 -60.73
N VAL A 388 22.50 -18.70 -60.10
CA VAL A 388 21.67 -18.46 -58.91
C VAL A 388 22.57 -18.16 -57.70
N GLN A 389 22.78 -16.87 -57.44
CA GLN A 389 23.50 -16.38 -56.27
C GLN A 389 22.73 -16.75 -54.99
N ALA A 390 23.24 -17.69 -54.21
CA ALA A 390 22.79 -17.92 -52.85
C ALA A 390 23.13 -16.67 -51.99
N PRO A 391 22.26 -16.24 -51.06
CA PRO A 391 22.61 -15.19 -50.12
C PRO A 391 23.78 -15.66 -49.26
N GLU A 392 24.86 -14.87 -49.19
CA GLU A 392 26.05 -15.21 -48.41
C GLU A 392 25.73 -15.28 -46.91
N GLY A 393 25.42 -16.49 -46.43
CA GLY A 393 25.34 -16.78 -45.01
C GLY A 393 26.67 -16.43 -44.36
N VAL A 394 26.65 -15.43 -43.47
CA VAL A 394 27.84 -14.74 -42.94
C VAL A 394 28.90 -15.73 -42.49
N SER A 395 29.97 -15.86 -43.29
CA SER A 395 30.91 -16.97 -43.14
C SER A 395 31.57 -16.98 -41.76
N ALA A 396 31.89 -18.17 -41.23
CA ALA A 396 32.46 -18.30 -39.89
C ALA A 396 33.74 -17.48 -39.69
N THR A 397 34.53 -17.29 -40.77
CA THR A 397 35.70 -16.40 -40.81
C THR A 397 35.33 -14.93 -40.64
N MET A 398 34.22 -14.46 -41.20
CA MET A 398 33.71 -13.09 -41.04
C MET A 398 33.15 -12.84 -39.64
N LEU A 399 32.50 -13.83 -39.02
CA LEU A 399 32.08 -13.76 -37.61
C LEU A 399 33.29 -13.71 -36.66
N ILE A 400 34.30 -14.55 -36.87
CA ILE A 400 35.56 -14.51 -36.11
C ILE A 400 36.27 -13.16 -36.31
N LEU A 401 36.30 -12.63 -37.53
CA LEU A 401 36.87 -11.32 -37.83
C LEU A 401 36.14 -10.20 -37.07
N LEU A 402 34.80 -10.22 -37.01
CA LEU A 402 34.02 -9.26 -36.22
C LEU A 402 34.34 -9.32 -34.72
N VAL A 403 34.46 -10.52 -34.13
CA VAL A 403 34.82 -10.70 -32.71
C VAL A 403 36.24 -10.18 -32.44
N VAL A 404 37.20 -10.47 -33.32
CA VAL A 404 38.57 -9.94 -33.23
C VAL A 404 38.57 -8.41 -33.35
N LEU A 405 37.85 -7.84 -34.32
CA LEU A 405 37.78 -6.39 -34.53
C LEU A 405 37.14 -5.66 -33.34
N GLY A 406 36.07 -6.24 -32.77
CA GLY A 406 35.40 -5.70 -31.59
C GLY A 406 36.31 -5.66 -30.35
N ASN A 407 37.02 -6.76 -30.07
CA ASN A 407 37.99 -6.80 -28.97
C ASN A 407 39.15 -5.80 -29.19
N LEU A 408 39.61 -5.64 -30.43
CA LEU A 408 40.65 -4.66 -30.78
C LEU A 408 40.15 -3.22 -30.61
N ALA A 409 38.89 -2.94 -30.94
CA ALA A 409 38.25 -1.65 -30.70
C ALA A 409 38.11 -1.33 -29.19
N VAL A 410 37.73 -2.31 -28.36
CA VAL A 410 37.69 -2.15 -26.90
C VAL A 410 39.06 -1.81 -26.33
N LEU A 411 40.12 -2.49 -26.78
CA LEU A 411 41.51 -2.16 -26.39
C LEU A 411 41.92 -0.76 -26.85
N LEU A 412 41.51 -0.32 -28.04
CA LEU A 412 41.77 1.03 -28.56
C LEU A 412 41.05 2.10 -27.73
N ILE A 413 39.81 1.87 -27.32
CA ILE A 413 39.04 2.75 -26.43
C ILE A 413 39.70 2.82 -25.05
N ALA A 414 40.11 1.68 -24.48
CA ALA A 414 40.83 1.64 -23.21
C ALA A 414 42.18 2.40 -23.27
N PHE A 415 42.93 2.26 -24.37
CA PHE A 415 44.17 3.01 -24.61
C PHE A 415 43.91 4.52 -24.77
N LEU A 416 42.84 4.92 -25.47
CA LEU A 416 42.46 6.32 -25.63
C LEU A 416 42.01 6.95 -24.30
N LEU A 417 41.24 6.23 -23.48
CA LEU A 417 40.87 6.67 -22.12
C LEU A 417 42.09 6.82 -21.22
N TYR A 418 43.00 5.83 -21.21
CA TYR A 418 44.27 5.89 -20.49
C TYR A 418 45.09 7.11 -20.94
N TRP A 419 45.27 7.30 -22.24
CA TRP A 419 45.99 8.44 -22.81
C TRP A 419 45.35 9.78 -22.43
N PHE A 420 44.02 9.91 -22.48
CA PHE A 420 43.34 11.16 -22.15
C PHE A 420 43.43 11.50 -20.65
N VAL A 421 43.39 10.49 -19.76
CA VAL A 421 43.51 10.67 -18.31
C VAL A 421 44.97 10.92 -17.87
N PHE A 422 45.94 10.20 -18.44
CA PHE A 422 47.34 10.26 -18.01
C PHE A 422 48.20 11.30 -18.73
N ARG A 423 47.71 11.96 -19.80
CA ARG A 423 48.41 13.07 -20.48
C ARG A 423 48.37 14.37 -19.66
N LYS A 424 48.94 14.33 -18.46
CA LYS A 424 49.20 15.52 -17.63
C LYS A 424 49.99 16.55 -18.43
N LYS A 425 49.48 17.79 -18.46
CA LYS A 425 50.20 18.97 -18.97
C LYS A 425 51.48 19.15 -18.15
N GLN A 426 52.60 19.47 -18.80
CA GLN A 426 53.81 19.85 -18.06
C GLN A 426 53.57 21.18 -17.30
N PRO A 427 54.04 21.31 -16.05
CA PRO A 427 53.86 22.52 -15.26
C PRO A 427 54.92 23.58 -15.64
N SER A 428 54.56 24.53 -16.51
CA SER A 428 55.31 25.78 -16.64
C SER A 428 55.16 26.63 -15.37
N ALA A 429 56.24 26.84 -14.63
CA ALA A 429 56.19 27.51 -13.33
C ALA A 429 56.03 29.05 -13.44
N ALA A 430 55.00 29.62 -12.79
CA ALA A 430 54.93 31.04 -12.46
C ALA A 430 53.90 31.35 -11.35
N ALA A 431 54.06 32.53 -10.73
CA ALA A 431 53.07 33.31 -9.97
C ALA A 431 52.37 32.69 -8.72
N LYS A 432 52.82 33.15 -7.55
CA LYS A 432 52.03 33.15 -6.28
C LYS A 432 50.92 34.20 -6.36
N THR A 433 49.77 33.99 -5.69
CA THR A 433 49.07 35.01 -4.84
C THR A 433 47.80 34.45 -4.17
N LYS A 434 47.46 35.00 -2.99
CA LYS A 434 46.32 34.62 -2.14
C LYS A 434 44.97 35.11 -2.72
N ARG A 435 43.89 34.35 -2.54
CA ARG A 435 42.60 34.92 -2.07
C ARG A 435 41.67 33.89 -1.41
N LYS A 436 40.75 34.39 -0.58
CA LYS A 436 39.66 33.64 0.05
C LYS A 436 38.69 33.10 -1.01
N PHE A 437 38.06 31.96 -0.76
CA PHE A 437 36.86 31.55 -1.48
C PHE A 437 35.64 31.67 -0.56
N SER A 438 34.63 32.43 -1.00
CA SER A 438 33.31 32.51 -0.37
C SER A 438 32.36 31.62 -1.16
N PHE A 439 31.77 30.62 -0.52
CA PHE A 439 30.76 29.78 -1.18
C PHE A 439 29.44 30.57 -1.29
N ASN A 440 28.95 30.79 -2.51
CA ASN A 440 27.69 31.49 -2.76
C ASN A 440 26.83 30.64 -3.69
N TRP A 441 25.69 30.18 -3.18
CA TRP A 441 24.88 29.15 -3.82
C TRP A 441 23.88 29.78 -4.78
N LYS A 442 24.24 29.84 -6.07
CA LYS A 442 23.32 30.16 -7.17
C LYS A 442 23.62 29.28 -8.39
N PHE A 443 22.86 28.20 -8.54
CA PHE A 443 22.23 27.82 -9.82
C PHE A 443 21.41 26.53 -9.65
N TRP A 444 20.13 26.66 -9.32
CA TRP A 444 19.05 25.94 -10.00
C TRP A 444 17.77 26.79 -9.90
N GLN A 445 17.61 27.68 -10.88
CA GLN A 445 16.39 28.44 -11.12
C GLN A 445 16.05 28.26 -12.59
N ARG A 446 14.99 27.49 -12.87
CA ARG A 446 14.08 27.50 -14.03
C ARG A 446 13.12 26.30 -13.85
N ASP A 447 11.88 26.32 -14.31
CA ASP A 447 11.16 27.34 -15.08
C ASP A 447 9.82 27.73 -14.43
N LYS A 448 9.44 29.01 -14.52
CA LYS A 448 8.07 29.49 -14.32
C LYS A 448 7.58 30.10 -15.63
N LYS A 449 6.74 29.38 -16.40
CA LYS A 449 6.11 29.94 -17.61
C LYS A 449 4.84 29.17 -18.05
N ALA A 450 3.68 29.57 -17.52
CA ALA A 450 2.35 29.19 -18.02
C ALA A 450 1.25 30.06 -17.37
N ALA A 451 1.17 31.36 -17.72
CA ALA A 451 0.19 32.28 -17.09
C ALA A 451 -0.09 33.57 -17.91
N LYS A 452 -0.54 33.44 -19.16
CA LYS A 452 -1.45 34.37 -19.87
C LYS A 452 -1.53 34.01 -21.36
N GLU A 453 -2.69 33.50 -21.80
CA GLU A 453 -3.57 34.13 -22.79
C GLU A 453 -4.74 33.19 -23.07
N MET A 454 -5.92 33.57 -22.57
CA MET A 454 -7.19 32.97 -22.94
C MET A 454 -8.23 34.08 -22.73
N GLU A 455 -8.75 34.60 -23.85
CA GLU A 455 -9.68 35.73 -23.85
C GLU A 455 -11.09 35.26 -23.45
N LEU A 456 -11.83 36.10 -22.73
CA LEU A 456 -13.26 35.86 -22.50
C LEU A 456 -14.05 36.36 -23.71
N PRO A 457 -15.00 35.58 -24.26
CA PRO A 457 -16.03 36.12 -25.14
C PRO A 457 -17.06 36.93 -24.34
N ASP A 458 -17.57 37.99 -24.94
CA ASP A 458 -18.47 38.96 -24.30
C ASP A 458 -19.87 38.39 -23.95
N GLN A 459 -20.47 38.92 -22.89
CA GLN A 459 -21.89 38.70 -22.57
C GLN A 459 -22.78 39.76 -23.22
N GLN A 460 -23.40 39.44 -24.37
CA GLN A 460 -24.59 40.18 -24.82
C GLN A 460 -25.46 39.44 -25.88
N ALA A 461 -26.30 38.52 -25.40
CA ALA A 461 -27.54 38.11 -26.08
C ALA A 461 -28.53 37.57 -25.03
N VAL A 462 -29.72 38.16 -24.95
CA VAL A 462 -30.81 37.76 -24.05
C VAL A 462 -32.03 37.37 -24.90
N ASP A 463 -32.94 36.59 -24.32
CA ASP A 463 -34.21 36.09 -24.86
C ASP A 463 -34.16 35.07 -26.00
N LYS A 464 -34.47 33.81 -25.65
CA LYS A 464 -35.82 33.27 -25.93
C LYS A 464 -36.22 32.11 -24.99
N ILE A 465 -37.53 31.92 -24.89
CA ILE A 465 -38.24 31.17 -23.83
C ILE A 465 -38.77 29.83 -24.36
N SER A 466 -38.55 28.74 -23.62
CA SER A 466 -39.51 27.64 -23.33
C SER A 466 -38.77 26.54 -22.56
N THR A 467 -38.99 26.32 -21.25
CA THR A 467 -40.10 25.53 -20.67
C THR A 467 -40.31 24.17 -21.31
N GLU A 468 -39.73 23.14 -20.71
CA GLU A 468 -40.47 21.97 -20.21
C GLU A 468 -39.62 21.26 -19.13
N ALA A 469 -40.26 20.45 -18.30
CA ALA A 469 -39.61 19.68 -17.24
C ALA A 469 -40.37 18.36 -17.07
N ASP A 470 -39.64 17.25 -17.09
CA ASP A 470 -40.01 15.94 -16.53
C ASP A 470 -38.74 15.04 -16.51
N ASP A 471 -38.88 13.79 -16.08
CA ASP A 471 -37.83 12.78 -15.78
C ASP A 471 -37.14 12.90 -14.40
N ILE A 472 -37.96 12.83 -13.34
CA ILE A 472 -37.53 12.25 -12.05
C ILE A 472 -37.82 10.74 -12.10
N ILE A 473 -36.78 9.92 -11.96
CA ILE A 473 -36.92 8.45 -11.93
C ILE A 473 -37.44 8.02 -10.54
N ASP A 474 -38.64 7.46 -10.50
CA ASP A 474 -39.22 6.82 -9.31
C ASP A 474 -38.68 5.38 -9.15
N LEU A 475 -38.52 4.93 -7.90
CA LEU A 475 -37.92 3.65 -7.51
C LEU A 475 -38.74 2.93 -6.42
N THR A 476 -40.08 2.95 -6.54
CA THR A 476 -40.96 2.09 -5.74
C THR A 476 -41.12 0.71 -6.37
N LEU A 477 -40.71 -0.34 -5.65
CA LEU A 477 -41.02 -1.74 -5.98
C LEU A 477 -42.50 -2.05 -5.71
N PRO A 478 -43.16 -2.92 -6.50
CA PRO A 478 -44.49 -3.41 -6.18
C PRO A 478 -44.44 -4.53 -5.14
N ASP A 479 -45.39 -4.53 -4.20
CA ASP A 479 -45.64 -5.67 -3.29
C ASP A 479 -46.24 -6.86 -4.07
N GLU A 480 -45.81 -8.09 -3.77
CA GLU A 480 -46.36 -9.33 -4.34
C GLU A 480 -47.64 -9.80 -3.61
N THR A 481 -48.50 -10.53 -4.33
CA THR A 481 -49.74 -11.17 -3.83
C THR A 481 -49.87 -12.60 -4.31
#